data_AF-A0A928CY58-F1
#
_entry.id   AF-A0A928CY58-F1
#
_cell.length_a   1.000
_cell.length_b   1.000
_cell.length_c   1.000
_cell.angle_alpha   90.00
_cell.angle_beta   90.00
_cell.angle_gamma   90.00
#
_symmetry.space_group_name_H-M   'P 1'
#
loop_
_entity.id
_entity.type
_entity.pdbx_description
1 polymer ?
#
loop_
_entity_poly.entity_id
_entity_poly.type
_entity_poly.pdbx_seq_one_letter_code
_entity_poly.pdbx_strand_id
1 'polypeptide(L)'
;MDETAQKMNDALKKAGFNRRQVTVRHRRALYDDDYRIKVRDPKVSLLQIEEIVGEFESIRYDEYSGEILEGCNNYVSVSRDGEHPVDISQILPLVEPALTKAMQEGHNQALQLPTRRYLIGLAQRGNPDLWGMKTDYINRLTGKPKYPDQEFNYITAFYWSGENTPEAIRSTATVIAETIAENELDLAYVTNAQTK
;
A
#
# COMPACT_ATOMS: atom_id res chain seq x y z
N MET A 1 1.89 22.68 18.01
CA MET A 1 1.98 21.44 17.21
C MET A 1 0.79 20.59 17.63
N ASP A 2 0.05 20.04 16.68
CA ASP A 2 -1.15 19.25 16.97
C ASP A 2 -0.81 18.01 17.83
N GLU A 3 -1.67 17.67 18.79
CA GLU A 3 -1.42 16.59 19.77
C GLU A 3 -1.40 15.21 19.11
N THR A 4 -2.31 14.97 18.17
CA THR A 4 -2.39 13.71 17.41
C THR A 4 -1.18 13.57 16.49
N ALA A 5 -0.77 14.64 15.81
CA ALA A 5 0.45 14.65 15.00
C ALA A 5 1.70 14.34 15.85
N GLN A 6 1.76 14.82 17.10
CA GLN A 6 2.85 14.48 18.01
C GLN A 6 2.81 12.99 18.41
N LYS A 7 1.64 12.46 18.75
CA LYS A 7 1.46 11.03 19.05
C LYS A 7 1.86 10.13 17.87
N MET A 8 1.50 10.50 16.65
CA MET A 8 1.94 9.80 15.42
C MET A 8 3.47 9.81 15.27
N ASN A 9 4.11 10.97 15.47
CA ASN A 9 5.57 11.06 15.41
C ASN A 9 6.24 10.18 16.49
N ASP A 10 5.66 10.10 17.68
CA ASP A 10 6.18 9.27 18.76
C ASP A 10 5.98 7.77 18.47
N ALA A 11 4.86 7.37 17.88
CA ALA A 11 4.61 5.99 17.43
C ALA A 11 5.61 5.57 16.35
N LEU A 12 5.81 6.42 15.31
CA LEU A 12 6.80 6.20 14.27
C LEU A 12 8.22 6.09 14.82
N LYS A 13 8.58 6.95 15.78
CA LYS A 13 9.89 6.90 16.44
C LYS A 13 10.08 5.63 17.26
N LYS A 14 9.06 5.18 17.99
CA LYS A 14 9.08 3.90 18.73
C LYS A 14 9.25 2.70 17.80
N ALA A 15 8.69 2.77 16.59
CA ALA A 15 8.87 1.77 15.54
C ALA A 15 10.24 1.86 14.82
N GLY A 16 11.10 2.83 15.19
CA GLY A 16 12.46 2.95 14.66
C GLY A 16 12.60 3.90 13.47
N PHE A 17 11.53 4.57 13.05
CA PHE A 17 11.58 5.53 11.94
C PHE A 17 12.02 6.91 12.41
N ASN A 18 12.76 7.61 11.55
CA ASN A 18 13.18 8.98 11.80
C ASN A 18 12.61 9.97 10.77
N ARG A 19 12.74 11.27 11.06
CA ARG A 19 12.19 12.37 10.23
C ARG A 19 12.78 12.47 8.82
N ARG A 20 13.93 11.86 8.55
CA ARG A 20 14.48 11.79 7.18
C ARG A 20 13.77 10.73 6.35
N GLN A 21 13.25 9.69 7.01
CA GLN A 21 12.55 8.58 6.37
C GLN A 21 11.05 8.83 6.25
N VAL A 22 10.43 9.41 7.28
CA VAL A 22 8.98 9.63 7.32
C VAL A 22 8.68 11.00 7.92
N THR A 23 7.76 11.74 7.31
CA THR A 23 7.30 13.04 7.83
C THR A 23 5.80 13.11 7.96
N VAL A 24 5.33 13.58 9.11
CA VAL A 24 3.91 13.82 9.38
C VAL A 24 3.63 15.31 9.20
N ARG A 25 2.61 15.65 8.41
CA ARG A 25 2.07 17.01 8.27
C ARG A 25 0.61 17.01 8.67
N HIS A 26 0.22 17.98 9.48
CA HIS A 26 -1.17 18.21 9.85
C HIS A 26 -1.70 19.44 9.11
N ARG A 27 -2.92 19.33 8.61
CA ARG A 27 -3.69 20.42 8.06
C ARG A 27 -5.11 20.33 8.62
N ARG A 28 -5.63 21.45 9.10
CA ARG A 28 -7.06 21.54 9.40
C ARG A 28 -7.86 21.81 8.12
N ALA A 29 -8.90 21.02 7.88
CA ALA A 29 -9.83 21.17 6.77
C ALA A 29 -11.24 21.41 7.32
N LEU A 30 -11.64 22.69 7.43
CA LEU A 30 -12.89 23.10 8.08
C LEU A 30 -12.96 22.58 9.54
N TYR A 31 -13.87 21.62 9.77
CA TYR A 31 -14.11 20.98 11.06
C TYR A 31 -13.41 19.64 11.21
N ASP A 32 -12.65 19.21 10.20
CA ASP A 32 -11.91 17.96 10.18
C ASP A 32 -10.39 18.21 10.24
N ASP A 33 -9.66 17.18 10.63
CA ASP A 33 -8.20 17.14 10.64
C ASP A 33 -7.68 16.19 9.56
N ASP A 34 -6.74 16.67 8.75
CA ASP A 34 -6.09 15.94 7.66
C ASP A 34 -4.61 15.74 8.02
N TYR A 35 -4.23 14.49 8.28
CA TYR A 35 -2.86 14.07 8.55
C TYR A 35 -2.27 13.43 7.30
N ARG A 36 -1.24 14.08 6.76
CA ARG A 36 -0.50 13.63 5.57
C ARG A 36 0.86 13.11 5.96
N ILE A 37 1.06 11.82 5.80
CA ILE A 37 2.32 11.15 6.07
C ILE A 37 3.04 10.92 4.74
N LYS A 38 4.25 11.46 4.64
CA LYS A 38 5.13 11.27 3.49
C LYS A 38 6.29 10.36 3.85
N VAL A 39 6.41 9.26 3.13
CA VAL A 39 7.56 8.34 3.19
C VAL A 39 8.58 8.76 2.13
N ARG A 40 9.80 9.04 2.58
CA ARG A 40 10.89 9.59 1.77
C ARG A 40 12.02 8.60 1.50
N ASP A 41 12.15 7.60 2.36
CA ASP A 41 13.15 6.57 2.20
C ASP A 41 12.58 5.45 1.31
N PRO A 42 13.16 5.18 0.13
CA PRO A 42 12.71 4.12 -0.78
C PRO A 42 12.62 2.74 -0.13
N LYS A 43 13.37 2.50 0.95
CA LYS A 43 13.43 1.21 1.64
C LYS A 43 12.33 1.01 2.68
N VAL A 44 11.63 2.07 3.06
CA VAL A 44 10.53 2.00 4.01
C VAL A 44 9.27 1.57 3.28
N SER A 45 8.50 0.63 3.84
CA SER A 45 7.23 0.17 3.27
C SER A 45 6.10 1.17 3.57
N LEU A 46 5.25 1.51 2.60
CA LEU A 46 4.03 2.28 2.85
C LEU A 46 3.10 1.54 3.81
N LEU A 47 2.96 0.23 3.63
CA LEU A 47 2.10 -0.62 4.47
C LEU A 47 2.49 -0.59 5.94
N GLN A 48 3.80 -0.62 6.25
CA GLN A 48 4.27 -0.52 7.63
C GLN A 48 3.88 0.81 8.26
N ILE A 49 3.97 1.90 7.48
CA ILE A 49 3.63 3.23 7.95
C ILE A 49 2.13 3.38 8.14
N GLU A 50 1.32 2.93 7.17
CA GLU A 50 -0.15 2.89 7.26
C GLU A 50 -0.61 2.13 8.50
N GLU A 51 0.01 0.98 8.81
CA GLU A 51 -0.34 0.21 10.00
C GLU A 51 -0.07 0.99 11.30
N ILE A 52 1.05 1.71 11.37
CA ILE A 52 1.43 2.49 12.57
C ILE A 52 0.52 3.70 12.76
N VAL A 53 0.18 4.40 11.67
CA VAL A 53 -0.57 5.66 11.78
C VAL A 53 -2.08 5.49 11.62
N GLY A 54 -2.54 4.34 11.13
CA GLY A 54 -3.96 4.05 10.93
C GLY A 54 -4.77 4.01 12.23
N GLU A 55 -4.15 3.71 13.37
CA GLU A 55 -4.83 3.76 14.68
C GLU A 55 -5.30 5.16 15.10
N PHE A 56 -4.82 6.21 14.42
CA PHE A 56 -5.21 7.59 14.67
C PHE A 56 -6.30 8.10 13.72
N GLU A 57 -6.69 7.29 12.72
CA GLU A 57 -7.82 7.59 11.86
C GLU A 57 -9.13 7.40 12.62
N SER A 58 -10.05 8.35 12.47
CA SER A 58 -11.35 8.32 13.12
C SER A 58 -12.35 9.02 12.22
N ILE A 59 -13.16 8.25 11.52
CA ILE A 59 -14.21 8.73 10.62
C ILE A 59 -15.56 8.33 11.20
N ARG A 60 -16.46 9.29 11.32
CA ARG A 60 -17.81 9.07 11.84
C ARG A 60 -18.77 8.85 10.68
N TYR A 61 -19.63 7.86 10.83
CA TYR A 61 -20.63 7.50 9.83
C TYR A 61 -22.02 7.56 10.43
N ASP A 62 -22.99 7.98 9.65
CA ASP A 62 -24.40 7.81 9.99
C ASP A 62 -24.78 6.32 9.94
N GLU A 63 -25.42 5.82 10.99
CA GLU A 63 -25.74 4.39 11.11
C GLU A 63 -26.83 3.93 10.14
N TYR A 64 -27.66 4.85 9.62
CA TYR A 64 -28.77 4.52 8.73
C TYR A 64 -28.40 4.70 7.25
N SER A 65 -27.77 5.82 6.89
CA SER A 65 -27.40 6.13 5.50
C SER A 65 -25.99 5.63 5.13
N GLY A 66 -25.10 5.42 6.10
CA GLY A 66 -23.69 5.12 5.87
C GLY A 66 -22.88 6.33 5.37
N GLU A 67 -23.47 7.52 5.38
CA GLU A 67 -22.79 8.75 4.97
C GLU A 67 -21.77 9.20 6.03
N ILE A 68 -20.66 9.79 5.59
CA ILE A 68 -19.68 10.39 6.50
C ILE A 68 -20.31 11.63 7.14
N LEU A 69 -20.31 11.65 8.48
CA LEU A 69 -20.79 12.80 9.25
C LEU A 69 -19.78 13.93 9.20
N GLU A 70 -20.23 15.16 8.98
CA GLU A 70 -19.34 16.31 8.93
C GLU A 70 -18.73 16.65 10.30
N GLY A 71 -17.45 17.03 10.27
CA GLY A 71 -16.73 17.54 11.43
C GLY A 71 -16.20 16.47 12.38
N CYS A 72 -15.14 16.83 13.10
CA CYS A 72 -14.42 15.99 14.06
C CYS A 72 -13.92 14.65 13.49
N ASN A 73 -13.73 14.57 12.16
CA ASN A 73 -13.06 13.43 11.56
C ASN A 73 -11.55 13.66 11.52
N ASN A 74 -10.79 12.60 11.76
CA ASN A 74 -9.35 12.55 11.54
C ASN A 74 -9.10 11.66 10.33
N TYR A 75 -8.65 12.26 9.23
CA TYR A 75 -8.25 11.53 8.04
C TYR A 75 -6.74 11.31 8.06
N VAL A 76 -6.31 10.07 7.78
CA VAL A 76 -4.89 9.71 7.74
C VAL A 76 -4.56 9.23 6.34
N SER A 77 -3.63 9.92 5.68
CA SER A 77 -3.17 9.53 4.34
C SER A 77 -1.67 9.28 4.35
N VAL A 78 -1.25 8.15 3.81
CA VAL A 78 0.16 7.78 3.64
C VAL A 78 0.49 7.79 2.15
N SER A 79 1.62 8.37 1.80
CA SER A 79 2.08 8.44 0.41
C SER A 79 3.60 8.47 0.33
N ARG A 80 4.15 7.98 -0.79
CA ARG A 80 5.56 8.17 -1.13
C ARG A 80 5.83 9.63 -1.52
N ASP A 81 7.02 10.13 -1.22
CA ASP A 81 7.52 11.30 -1.93
C ASP A 81 7.86 10.94 -3.38
N GLY A 82 7.70 11.89 -4.30
CA GLY A 82 8.05 11.67 -5.71
C GLY A 82 9.52 11.94 -6.03
N GLU A 83 10.35 12.25 -5.02
CA GLU A 83 11.76 12.64 -5.21
C GLU A 83 12.69 11.41 -5.15
N HIS A 84 12.29 10.38 -4.40
CA HIS A 84 13.09 9.18 -4.17
C HIS A 84 12.28 7.93 -4.56
N PRO A 85 12.25 7.56 -5.85
CA PRO A 85 11.50 6.41 -6.31
C PRO A 85 12.07 5.10 -5.75
N VAL A 86 11.21 4.09 -5.66
CA VAL A 86 11.57 2.72 -5.27
C VAL A 86 12.37 2.02 -6.37
N ASP A 87 13.26 1.12 -5.98
CA ASP A 87 13.98 0.26 -6.94
C ASP A 87 13.09 -0.91 -7.36
N ILE A 88 12.67 -0.90 -8.62
CA ILE A 88 11.83 -1.94 -9.22
C ILE A 88 12.64 -2.94 -10.06
N SER A 89 13.97 -2.83 -10.12
CA SER A 89 14.82 -3.62 -11.03
C SER A 89 14.68 -5.13 -10.85
N GLN A 90 14.35 -5.58 -9.64
CA GLN A 90 14.12 -7.00 -9.32
C GLN A 90 12.67 -7.45 -9.52
N ILE A 91 11.71 -6.51 -9.51
CA ILE A 91 10.27 -6.80 -9.55
C ILE A 91 9.73 -6.70 -10.98
N LEU A 92 10.14 -5.66 -11.71
CA LEU A 92 9.67 -5.42 -13.07
C LEU A 92 9.89 -6.62 -14.02
N PRO A 93 11.04 -7.31 -14.03
CA PRO A 93 11.25 -8.49 -14.89
C PRO A 93 10.31 -9.67 -14.58
N LEU A 94 9.66 -9.67 -13.41
CA LEU A 94 8.68 -10.67 -13.03
C LEU A 94 7.26 -10.22 -13.37
N VAL A 95 6.97 -8.93 -13.20
CA VAL A 95 5.65 -8.33 -13.45
C VAL A 95 5.32 -8.26 -14.94
N GLU A 96 6.26 -7.81 -15.78
CA GLU A 96 6.00 -7.59 -17.21
C GLU A 96 5.58 -8.86 -17.97
N PRO A 97 6.25 -10.03 -17.80
CA PRO A 97 5.78 -11.28 -18.39
C PRO A 97 4.45 -11.77 -17.81
N ALA A 98 4.23 -11.60 -16.50
CA ALA A 98 2.99 -12.01 -15.84
C ALA A 98 1.79 -11.20 -16.35
N LEU A 99 1.93 -9.88 -16.48
CA LEU A 99 0.92 -9.03 -17.06
C LEU A 99 0.65 -9.41 -18.52
N THR A 100 1.70 -9.58 -19.32
CA THR A 100 1.58 -9.97 -20.74
C THR A 100 0.77 -11.25 -20.88
N LYS A 101 1.05 -12.26 -20.05
CA LYS A 101 0.35 -13.54 -20.05
C LYS A 101 -1.10 -13.41 -19.56
N ALA A 102 -1.35 -12.61 -18.53
CA ALA A 102 -2.72 -12.31 -18.06
C ALA A 102 -3.57 -11.69 -19.16
N MET A 103 -2.98 -10.79 -19.95
CA MET A 103 -3.63 -10.13 -21.08
C MET A 103 -3.91 -11.04 -22.28
N GLN A 104 -3.05 -12.04 -22.51
CA GLN A 104 -3.21 -13.01 -23.60
C GLN A 104 -4.20 -14.12 -23.25
N GLU A 105 -4.14 -14.63 -22.02
CA GLU A 105 -4.92 -15.80 -21.60
C GLU A 105 -6.24 -15.43 -20.91
N GLY A 106 -6.39 -14.17 -20.46
CA GLY A 106 -7.54 -13.72 -19.69
C GLY A 106 -7.63 -14.30 -18.27
N HIS A 107 -6.54 -14.90 -17.78
CA HIS A 107 -6.46 -15.54 -16.47
C HIS A 107 -5.45 -14.85 -15.56
N ASN A 108 -5.77 -14.78 -14.27
CA ASN A 108 -4.88 -14.22 -13.25
C ASN A 108 -3.55 -14.99 -13.20
N GLN A 109 -2.44 -14.24 -13.16
CA GLN A 109 -1.09 -14.79 -13.04
C GLN A 109 -0.56 -14.54 -11.63
N ALA A 110 -0.09 -15.60 -10.99
CA ALA A 110 0.50 -15.50 -9.66
C ALA A 110 1.96 -15.04 -9.74
N LEU A 111 2.30 -14.11 -8.86
CA LEU A 111 3.65 -13.61 -8.66
C LEU A 111 4.09 -13.95 -7.24
N GLN A 112 5.17 -14.70 -7.09
CA GLN A 112 5.77 -14.98 -5.79
C GLN A 112 6.96 -14.05 -5.59
N LEU A 113 6.88 -13.19 -4.57
CA LEU A 113 8.01 -12.40 -4.07
C LEU A 113 8.49 -12.98 -2.73
N PRO A 114 9.70 -12.63 -2.26
CA PRO A 114 10.30 -13.23 -1.07
C PRO A 114 9.44 -13.12 0.20
N THR A 115 8.67 -12.04 0.29
CA THR A 115 7.82 -11.65 1.41
C THR A 115 6.40 -12.16 1.28
N ARG A 116 5.83 -12.17 0.07
CA ARG A 116 4.42 -12.55 -0.18
C ARG A 116 4.10 -12.82 -1.64
N ARG A 117 2.86 -13.25 -1.86
CA ARG A 117 2.27 -13.53 -3.16
C ARG A 117 1.35 -12.40 -3.61
N TYR A 118 1.32 -12.20 -4.92
CA TYR A 118 0.38 -11.32 -5.61
C TYR A 118 -0.31 -12.07 -6.74
N LEU A 119 -1.46 -11.58 -7.17
CA LEU A 119 -2.06 -11.92 -8.45
C LEU A 119 -2.13 -10.67 -9.31
N ILE A 120 -1.70 -10.82 -10.56
CA ILE A 120 -1.93 -9.83 -11.61
C ILE A 120 -3.05 -10.39 -12.48
N GLY A 121 -4.15 -9.65 -12.59
CA GLY A 121 -5.34 -10.07 -13.31
C GLY A 121 -5.85 -8.99 -14.25
N LEU A 122 -7.07 -9.22 -14.73
CA LEU A 122 -7.85 -8.24 -15.46
C LEU A 122 -9.20 -8.07 -14.75
N ALA A 123 -9.54 -6.83 -14.43
CA ALA A 123 -10.86 -6.47 -13.96
C ALA A 123 -11.92 -6.70 -15.07
N GLN A 124 -13.21 -6.64 -14.72
CA GLN A 124 -14.33 -6.90 -15.64
C GLN A 124 -14.34 -6.06 -16.95
N ARG A 125 -13.57 -4.96 -17.01
CA ARG A 125 -13.43 -4.10 -18.19
C ARG A 125 -12.13 -4.29 -18.96
N GLY A 126 -11.34 -5.32 -18.63
CA GLY A 126 -10.03 -5.58 -19.25
C GLY A 126 -8.90 -4.71 -18.70
N ASN A 127 -9.15 -3.92 -17.66
CA ASN A 127 -8.10 -3.15 -16.99
C ASN A 127 -7.24 -4.08 -16.14
N PRO A 128 -5.90 -3.99 -16.20
CA PRO A 128 -5.03 -4.71 -15.30
C PRO A 128 -5.38 -4.39 -13.85
N ASP A 129 -5.41 -5.41 -13.00
CA ASP A 129 -5.59 -5.25 -11.57
C ASP A 129 -4.56 -6.05 -10.77
N LEU A 130 -4.34 -5.60 -9.54
CA LEU A 130 -3.41 -6.20 -8.60
C LEU A 130 -4.16 -6.64 -7.36
N TRP A 131 -3.90 -7.88 -6.98
CA TRP A 131 -4.41 -8.49 -5.77
C TRP A 131 -3.26 -8.95 -4.90
N GLY A 132 -3.42 -8.83 -3.60
CA GLY A 132 -2.45 -9.24 -2.60
C GLY A 132 -2.99 -9.03 -1.19
N MET A 133 -2.16 -9.23 -0.18
CA MET A 133 -2.62 -9.13 1.20
C MET A 133 -2.77 -7.66 1.61
N LYS A 134 -3.99 -7.27 2.02
CA LYS A 134 -4.25 -5.97 2.64
C LYS A 134 -3.57 -5.87 4.01
N THR A 135 -3.15 -4.67 4.37
CA THR A 135 -2.47 -4.32 5.63
C THR A 135 -3.22 -4.76 6.88
N ASP A 136 -4.52 -4.54 6.92
CA ASP A 136 -5.36 -4.87 8.08
C ASP A 136 -5.46 -6.38 8.35
N TYR A 137 -5.07 -7.19 7.36
CA TYR A 137 -5.19 -8.64 7.33
C TYR A 137 -3.86 -9.35 7.63
N ILE A 138 -2.81 -8.64 8.07
CA ILE A 138 -1.52 -9.25 8.44
C ILE A 138 -1.43 -9.49 9.96
N ASN A 139 -1.10 -10.71 10.38
CA ASN A 139 -0.80 -11.03 11.76
C ASN A 139 0.58 -10.49 12.13
N ARG A 140 0.58 -9.50 13.03
CA ARG A 140 1.73 -8.72 13.51
C ARG A 140 2.90 -9.54 14.07
N LEU A 141 2.63 -10.75 14.57
CA LEU A 141 3.65 -11.60 15.17
C LEU A 141 4.28 -12.55 14.15
N THR A 142 3.56 -12.90 13.09
CA THR A 142 3.99 -13.97 12.18
C THR A 142 4.26 -13.51 10.76
N GLY A 143 3.80 -12.31 10.39
CA GLY A 143 3.83 -11.81 9.00
C GLY A 143 2.87 -12.55 8.07
N LYS A 144 2.03 -13.45 8.60
CA LYS A 144 1.08 -14.27 7.83
C LYS A 144 -0.31 -13.62 7.78
N PRO A 145 -1.19 -14.02 6.86
CA PRO A 145 -2.58 -13.58 6.90
C PRO A 145 -3.23 -13.89 8.26
N LYS A 146 -3.95 -12.92 8.85
CA LYS A 146 -4.86 -13.13 9.99
C LYS A 146 -5.97 -14.14 9.62
N TYR A 147 -6.37 -14.12 8.35
CA TYR A 147 -7.39 -14.98 7.77
C TYR A 147 -6.78 -15.70 6.55
N PRO A 148 -6.38 -16.98 6.67
CA PRO A 148 -5.67 -17.73 5.62
C PRO A 148 -6.46 -17.86 4.31
N ASP A 149 -7.78 -17.80 4.39
CA ASP A 149 -8.73 -17.82 3.28
C ASP A 149 -8.81 -16.48 2.51
N GLN A 150 -8.17 -15.42 3.03
CA GLN A 150 -8.13 -14.08 2.44
C GLN A 150 -6.71 -13.67 2.00
N GLU A 151 -5.94 -14.64 1.50
CA GLU A 151 -4.56 -14.43 1.01
C GLU A 151 -4.49 -13.38 -0.13
N PHE A 152 -5.56 -13.26 -0.93
CA PHE A 152 -5.64 -12.33 -2.06
C PHE A 152 -6.84 -11.39 -1.92
N ASN A 153 -6.58 -10.16 -1.46
CA ASN A 153 -7.53 -9.08 -1.47
C ASN A 153 -7.24 -8.13 -2.64
N TYR A 154 -8.27 -7.49 -3.17
CA TYR A 154 -8.10 -6.46 -4.18
C TYR A 154 -7.28 -5.29 -3.61
N ILE A 155 -6.20 -4.93 -4.29
CA ILE A 155 -5.36 -3.76 -3.96
C ILE A 155 -5.80 -2.58 -4.81
N THR A 156 -5.68 -2.69 -6.13
CA THR A 156 -6.02 -1.60 -7.05
C THR A 156 -6.16 -2.09 -8.50
N ALA A 157 -6.77 -1.26 -9.34
CA ALA A 157 -6.84 -1.43 -10.77
C ALA A 157 -6.08 -0.29 -11.45
N PHE A 158 -5.43 -0.60 -12.56
CA PHE A 158 -4.60 0.33 -13.30
C PHE A 158 -5.36 0.80 -14.53
N TYR A 159 -5.25 2.10 -14.82
CA TYR A 159 -5.83 2.65 -16.03
C TYR A 159 -5.21 1.99 -17.26
N TRP A 160 -6.07 1.59 -18.19
CA TRP A 160 -5.68 0.92 -19.42
C TRP A 160 -6.41 1.56 -20.60
N SER A 161 -5.66 2.01 -21.61
CA SER A 161 -6.23 2.66 -22.79
C SER A 161 -6.82 1.68 -23.81
N GLY A 162 -6.67 0.36 -23.61
CA GLY A 162 -7.23 -0.69 -24.47
C GLY A 162 -6.28 -1.17 -25.57
N GLU A 163 -5.11 -0.55 -25.75
CA GLU A 163 -4.12 -0.95 -26.75
C GLU A 163 -3.04 -1.86 -26.16
N ASN A 164 -2.97 -3.12 -26.60
CA ASN A 164 -2.00 -4.11 -26.14
C ASN A 164 -0.63 -3.96 -26.85
N THR A 165 -0.08 -2.75 -26.84
CA THR A 165 1.27 -2.50 -27.36
C THR A 165 2.33 -2.87 -26.31
N PRO A 166 3.53 -3.31 -26.73
CA PRO A 166 4.63 -3.57 -25.79
C PRO A 166 4.93 -2.37 -24.88
N GLU A 167 4.84 -1.15 -25.40
CA GLU A 167 5.06 0.09 -24.64
C GLU A 167 3.99 0.31 -23.57
N ALA A 168 2.71 0.09 -23.90
CA ALA A 168 1.62 0.22 -22.94
C ALA A 168 1.74 -0.84 -21.82
N ILE A 169 2.02 -2.09 -22.19
CA ILE A 169 2.23 -3.19 -21.24
C ILE A 169 3.38 -2.86 -20.29
N ARG A 170 4.52 -2.42 -20.83
CA ARG A 170 5.70 -2.07 -20.02
C ARG A 170 5.45 -0.88 -19.10
N SER A 171 4.72 0.14 -19.59
CA SER A 171 4.30 1.29 -18.78
C SER A 171 3.44 0.84 -17.60
N THR A 172 2.40 0.05 -17.83
CA THR A 172 1.53 -0.46 -16.75
C THR A 172 2.27 -1.43 -15.83
N ALA A 173 3.14 -2.29 -16.36
CA ALA A 173 3.99 -3.17 -15.57
C ALA A 173 4.93 -2.39 -14.65
N THR A 174 5.43 -1.24 -15.09
CA THR A 174 6.24 -0.32 -14.27
C THR A 174 5.44 0.18 -13.07
N VAL A 175 4.23 0.69 -13.30
CA VAL A 175 3.36 1.19 -12.22
C VAL A 175 2.94 0.07 -11.25
N ILE A 176 2.67 -1.13 -11.76
CA ILE A 176 2.41 -2.31 -10.91
C ILE A 176 3.64 -2.65 -10.07
N ALA A 177 4.83 -2.68 -10.67
CA ALA A 177 6.07 -2.99 -9.97
C ALA A 177 6.40 -1.94 -8.90
N GLU A 178 6.17 -0.66 -9.18
CA GLU A 178 6.29 0.43 -8.21
C GLU A 178 5.31 0.22 -7.05
N THR A 179 4.03 -0.02 -7.36
CA THR A 179 3.00 -0.29 -6.34
C THR A 179 3.39 -1.47 -5.45
N ILE A 180 3.90 -2.55 -6.05
CA ILE A 180 4.38 -3.71 -5.29
C ILE A 180 5.56 -3.29 -4.40
N ALA A 181 6.61 -2.69 -4.96
CA ALA A 181 7.82 -2.30 -4.26
C ALA A 181 7.57 -1.32 -3.11
N GLU A 182 6.68 -0.34 -3.30
CA GLU A 182 6.27 0.61 -2.26
C GLU A 182 5.58 -0.06 -1.08
N ASN A 183 4.84 -1.13 -1.37
CA ASN A 183 4.10 -1.86 -0.36
C ASN A 183 4.92 -2.99 0.24
N GLU A 184 5.99 -3.45 -0.42
CA GLU A 184 6.76 -4.59 0.06
C GLU A 184 7.31 -4.37 1.47
N LEU A 185 7.20 -5.40 2.31
CA LEU A 185 7.72 -5.34 3.66
C LEU A 185 9.23 -5.48 3.62
N ASP A 186 9.94 -4.74 4.46
CA ASP A 186 11.35 -5.02 4.70
C ASP A 186 11.48 -6.46 5.23
N LEU A 187 12.26 -7.30 4.54
CA LEU A 187 12.53 -8.68 4.95
C LEU A 187 13.03 -8.76 6.39
N ALA A 188 13.81 -7.78 6.84
CA ALA A 188 14.30 -7.69 8.22
C ALA A 188 13.17 -7.48 9.24
N TYR A 189 12.09 -6.79 8.86
CA TYR A 189 10.90 -6.60 9.69
C TYR A 189 10.13 -7.92 9.87
N VAL A 190 10.02 -8.73 8.81
CA VAL A 190 9.31 -10.02 8.84
C VAL A 190 10.09 -11.06 9.66
N THR A 191 11.43 -11.13 9.51
CA THR A 191 12.26 -12.10 10.24
C THR A 191 12.39 -11.82 11.73
N ASN A 192 12.36 -10.55 12.15
CA ASN A 192 12.44 -10.16 13.56
C ASN A 192 11.13 -10.39 14.33
N ALA A 193 9.98 -10.48 13.64
CA ALA A 193 8.70 -10.84 14.26
C ALA A 193 8.64 -12.32 14.63
N GLN A 194 9.29 -13.20 13.86
CA GLN A 194 9.29 -14.66 14.07
C GLN A 194 10.22 -15.14 15.21
N THR A 195 11.04 -14.26 15.78
CA THR A 195 12.04 -14.59 16.82
C THR A 195 11.69 -14.06 18.22
N LYS A 196 10.47 -13.52 18.41
CA LYS A 196 9.92 -13.15 19.73
C LYS A 196 8.72 -14.02 20.07
#